data_AF-A0A8K0GK30-F1
#
_entry.id   AF-A0A8K0GK30-F1
#
_cell.length_a   1.000
_cell.length_b   1.000
_cell.length_c   1.000
_cell.angle_alpha   90.00
_cell.angle_beta   90.00
_cell.angle_gamma   90.00
#
_symmetry.space_group_name_H-M   'P 1'
#
loop_
_entity.id
_entity.type
_entity.pdbx_description
1 polymer ?
#
loop_
_entity_poly.entity_id
_entity_poly.type
_entity_poly.pdbx_seq_one_letter_code
_entity_poly.pdbx_strand_id
1 'polypeptide(L)'
;MNVKMSTIKSIILKLQTNSKEVFDEVTRLLIKIADNILREPTNLKIRRLQRNNVTISKKILGINGGLDCLLVMGFEEKETYLVLPPSACLRTLQVVRDEILSYLKESKQDVEPNVFLGLIEDPSSENSFVSNHASNVDPISSDDSSDSTESENETETSNVSHGAIPKILVGIVYFIL
;
A
#
# COMPACT_ATOMS: atom_id res chain seq x y z
N MET A 1 3.43 -13.79 -32.36
CA MET A 1 3.48 -14.00 -30.89
C MET A 1 2.87 -12.76 -30.24
N ASN A 2 1.59 -12.73 -29.85
CA ASN A 2 1.02 -11.52 -29.19
C ASN A 2 -0.12 -11.77 -28.19
N VAL A 3 -0.56 -13.02 -28.01
CA VAL A 3 -1.71 -13.33 -27.14
C VAL A 3 -1.44 -12.96 -25.69
N LYS A 4 -0.22 -13.17 -25.18
CA LYS A 4 0.11 -12.84 -23.78
C LYS A 4 0.09 -11.33 -23.50
N MET A 5 0.51 -10.51 -24.46
CA MET A 5 0.58 -9.06 -24.27
C MET A 5 -0.83 -8.44 -24.22
N SER A 6 -1.73 -8.89 -25.10
CA SER A 6 -3.12 -8.44 -25.09
C SER A 6 -3.85 -8.89 -23.82
N THR A 7 -3.54 -10.09 -23.29
CA THR A 7 -4.08 -10.55 -22.00
C THR A 7 -3.65 -9.65 -20.84
N ILE A 8 -2.35 -9.30 -20.75
CA ILE A 8 -1.84 -8.45 -19.66
C ILE A 8 -2.52 -7.07 -19.70
N LYS A 9 -2.63 -6.47 -20.88
CA LYS A 9 -3.35 -5.19 -21.05
C LYS A 9 -4.81 -5.28 -20.61
N SER A 10 -5.52 -6.35 -20.99
CA SER A 10 -6.90 -6.56 -20.56
C SER A 10 -7.02 -6.68 -19.03
N ILE A 11 -6.07 -7.33 -18.37
CA ILE A 11 -6.05 -7.44 -16.90
C ILE A 11 -5.79 -6.09 -16.25
N ILE A 12 -4.86 -5.29 -16.78
CA ILE A 12 -4.61 -3.93 -16.29
C ILE A 12 -5.90 -3.10 -16.41
N LEU A 13 -6.60 -3.16 -17.54
CA LEU A 13 -7.89 -2.49 -17.72
C LEU A 13 -8.93 -2.95 -16.68
N LYS A 14 -9.00 -4.24 -16.35
CA LYS A 14 -9.87 -4.74 -15.27
C LYS A 14 -9.48 -4.16 -13.91
N LEU A 15 -8.19 -4.12 -13.59
CA LEU A 15 -7.69 -3.53 -12.35
C LEU A 15 -8.07 -2.04 -12.25
N GLN A 16 -8.03 -1.31 -13.36
CA GLN A 16 -8.41 0.12 -13.42
C GLN A 16 -9.91 0.38 -13.25
N THR A 17 -10.77 -0.64 -13.35
CA THR A 17 -12.20 -0.45 -13.05
C THR A 17 -12.47 -0.19 -11.57
N ASN A 18 -11.49 -0.46 -10.71
CA ASN A 18 -11.53 -0.15 -9.28
C ASN A 18 -11.13 1.33 -9.03
N SER A 19 -11.35 1.83 -7.80
CA SER A 19 -10.88 3.18 -7.44
C SER A 19 -9.36 3.30 -7.59
N LYS A 20 -8.86 4.53 -7.77
CA LYS A 20 -7.43 4.78 -7.91
C LYS A 20 -6.64 4.25 -6.70
N GLU A 21 -7.12 4.44 -5.48
CA GLU A 21 -6.41 3.93 -4.29
C GLU A 21 -6.35 2.39 -4.28
N VAL A 22 -7.44 1.73 -4.71
CA VAL A 22 -7.49 0.26 -4.79
C VAL A 22 -6.54 -0.24 -5.88
N PHE A 23 -6.50 0.41 -7.04
CA PHE A 23 -5.59 0.11 -8.12
C PHE A 23 -4.12 0.25 -7.71
N ASP A 24 -3.76 1.37 -7.07
CA ASP A 24 -2.40 1.63 -6.59
C ASP A 24 -1.98 0.58 -5.55
N GLU A 25 -2.88 0.22 -4.63
CA GLU A 25 -2.58 -0.78 -3.60
C GLU A 25 -2.42 -2.19 -4.19
N VAL A 26 -3.34 -2.65 -5.05
CA VAL A 26 -3.26 -4.00 -5.63
C VAL A 26 -2.03 -4.16 -6.53
N THR A 27 -1.70 -3.15 -7.34
CA THR A 27 -0.53 -3.19 -8.22
C THR A 27 0.77 -3.20 -7.42
N ARG A 28 0.87 -2.41 -6.35
CA ARG A 28 2.00 -2.44 -5.41
C ARG A 28 2.20 -3.83 -4.80
N LEU A 29 1.12 -4.48 -4.37
CA LEU A 29 1.16 -5.83 -3.80
C LEU A 29 1.60 -6.89 -4.83
N LEU A 30 1.05 -6.83 -6.05
CA LEU A 30 1.40 -7.73 -7.14
C LEU A 30 2.89 -7.61 -7.55
N ILE A 31 3.38 -6.38 -7.70
CA ILE A 31 4.80 -6.10 -7.99
C ILE A 31 5.68 -6.70 -6.89
N LYS A 32 5.31 -6.51 -5.63
CA LYS A 32 6.11 -7.01 -4.52
C LYS A 32 6.18 -8.52 -4.44
N ILE A 33 5.05 -9.20 -4.69
CA ILE A 33 5.03 -10.67 -4.78
C ILE A 33 5.99 -11.14 -5.88
N ALA A 34 5.93 -10.51 -7.06
CA ALA A 34 6.83 -10.83 -8.16
C ALA A 34 8.31 -10.58 -7.79
N ASP A 35 8.64 -9.42 -7.23
CA ASP A 35 10.01 -9.07 -6.85
C ASP A 35 10.60 -9.98 -5.79
N ASN A 36 9.80 -10.37 -4.80
CA ASN A 36 10.24 -11.32 -3.78
C ASN A 36 10.65 -12.65 -4.42
N ILE A 37 9.79 -13.20 -5.30
CA ILE A 37 10.07 -14.47 -6.00
C ILE A 37 11.27 -14.35 -6.93
N LEU A 38 11.41 -13.23 -7.65
CA LEU A 38 12.54 -13.01 -8.55
C LEU A 38 13.87 -12.84 -7.82
N ARG A 39 13.84 -12.30 -6.60
CA ARG A 39 15.00 -12.18 -5.71
C ARG A 39 15.44 -13.52 -5.15
N GLU A 40 14.48 -14.35 -4.71
CA GLU A 40 14.75 -15.65 -4.09
C GLU A 40 13.97 -16.78 -4.80
N PRO A 41 14.33 -17.13 -6.04
CA PRO A 41 13.53 -18.04 -6.86
C PRO A 41 13.46 -19.47 -6.29
N THR A 42 14.37 -19.91 -5.45
CA THR A 42 14.34 -21.26 -4.85
C THR A 42 13.52 -21.32 -3.56
N ASN A 43 13.13 -20.17 -3.01
CA ASN A 43 12.37 -20.12 -1.76
C ASN A 43 10.89 -20.45 -2.01
N LEU A 44 10.49 -21.67 -1.63
CA LEU A 44 9.13 -22.15 -1.85
C LEU A 44 8.08 -21.43 -0.99
N LYS A 45 8.48 -20.82 0.13
CA LYS A 45 7.53 -20.13 1.02
C LYS A 45 6.94 -18.89 0.34
N ILE A 46 7.77 -18.09 -0.31
CA ILE A 46 7.34 -16.85 -0.99
C ILE A 46 6.61 -17.13 -2.31
N ARG A 47 6.67 -18.36 -2.82
CA ARG A 47 5.91 -18.83 -3.98
C ARG A 47 4.49 -19.28 -3.63
N ARG A 48 4.12 -19.33 -2.34
CA ARG A 48 2.80 -19.76 -1.87
C ARG A 48 2.05 -18.62 -1.20
N LEU A 49 0.85 -18.32 -1.68
CA LEU A 49 -0.04 -17.29 -1.17
C LEU A 49 -1.25 -17.96 -0.52
N GLN A 50 -1.44 -17.78 0.78
CA GLN A 50 -2.58 -18.36 1.49
C GLN A 50 -3.85 -17.56 1.22
N ARG A 51 -4.93 -18.23 0.82
CA ARG A 51 -6.20 -17.55 0.48
C ARG A 51 -6.85 -16.89 1.70
N ASN A 52 -6.58 -17.40 2.90
CA ASN A 52 -7.08 -16.85 4.16
C ASN A 52 -6.25 -15.67 4.71
N ASN A 53 -5.11 -15.35 4.09
CA ASN A 53 -4.34 -14.17 4.47
C ASN A 53 -5.15 -12.92 4.09
N VAL A 54 -5.41 -12.05 5.08
CA VAL A 54 -6.29 -10.88 4.91
C VAL A 54 -5.87 -9.98 3.74
N THR A 55 -4.56 -9.80 3.54
CA THR A 55 -4.05 -8.99 2.44
C THR A 55 -4.29 -9.67 1.10
N ILE A 56 -3.95 -10.95 0.98
CA ILE A 56 -4.19 -11.71 -0.24
C ILE A 56 -5.70 -11.76 -0.56
N SER A 57 -6.52 -12.09 0.43
CA SER A 57 -7.95 -12.30 0.26
C SER A 57 -8.69 -11.01 -0.11
N LYS A 58 -8.46 -9.92 0.62
CA LYS A 58 -9.22 -8.67 0.44
C LYS A 58 -8.58 -7.74 -0.58
N LYS A 59 -7.25 -7.60 -0.57
CA LYS A 59 -6.53 -6.60 -1.37
C LYS A 59 -6.03 -7.11 -2.71
N ILE A 60 -6.15 -8.41 -2.99
CA ILE A 60 -5.79 -8.99 -4.29
C ILE A 60 -6.97 -9.79 -4.86
N LEU A 61 -7.40 -10.85 -4.18
CA LEU A 61 -8.42 -11.75 -4.71
C LEU A 61 -9.81 -11.14 -4.73
N GLY A 62 -10.12 -10.24 -3.79
CA GLY A 62 -11.37 -9.48 -3.76
C GLY A 62 -11.43 -8.32 -4.77
N ILE A 63 -10.34 -8.06 -5.50
CA ILE A 63 -10.24 -6.94 -6.45
C ILE A 63 -10.44 -7.45 -7.87
N ASN A 64 -11.25 -6.74 -8.66
CA ASN A 64 -11.50 -7.12 -10.04
C ASN A 64 -10.19 -7.11 -10.85
N GLY A 65 -9.83 -8.25 -11.44
CA GLY A 65 -8.58 -8.47 -12.17
C GLY A 65 -7.39 -8.95 -11.32
N GLY A 66 -7.50 -9.00 -9.99
CA GLY A 66 -6.38 -9.38 -9.12
C GLY A 66 -6.00 -10.86 -9.21
N LEU A 67 -6.99 -11.77 -9.17
CA LEU A 67 -6.76 -13.20 -9.38
C LEU A 67 -6.24 -13.48 -10.80
N ASP A 68 -6.87 -12.88 -11.82
CA ASP A 68 -6.45 -13.02 -13.22
C ASP A 68 -4.97 -12.67 -13.40
N CYS A 69 -4.50 -11.62 -12.74
CA CYS A 69 -3.10 -11.21 -12.76
C CYS A 69 -2.17 -12.29 -12.21
N LEU A 70 -2.51 -12.89 -11.05
CA LEU A 70 -1.74 -13.98 -10.47
C LEU A 70 -1.70 -15.21 -11.38
N LEU A 71 -2.83 -15.56 -12.00
CA LEU A 71 -2.88 -16.70 -12.94
C LEU A 71 -2.00 -16.45 -14.17
N VAL A 72 -2.00 -15.24 -14.73
CA VAL A 72 -1.13 -14.89 -15.86
C VAL A 72 0.35 -14.81 -15.47
N MET A 73 0.66 -14.43 -14.22
CA MET A 73 2.01 -14.55 -13.66
C MET A 73 2.50 -16.00 -13.56
N GLY A 74 1.58 -16.97 -13.65
CA GLY A 74 1.86 -18.40 -13.61
C GLY A 74 1.50 -19.07 -12.28
N PHE A 75 0.83 -18.38 -11.37
CA PHE A 75 0.29 -19.02 -10.17
C PHE A 75 -0.82 -20.00 -10.55
N GLU A 76 -0.83 -21.14 -9.87
CA GLU A 76 -1.91 -22.10 -9.92
C GLU A 76 -2.82 -21.91 -8.71
N GLU A 77 -4.12 -21.86 -8.95
CA GLU A 77 -5.12 -21.83 -7.91
C GLU A 77 -5.36 -23.24 -7.37
N LYS A 78 -5.28 -23.37 -6.04
CA LYS A 78 -5.74 -24.54 -5.28
C LYS A 78 -6.87 -24.09 -4.34
N GLU A 79 -7.52 -25.04 -3.68
CA GLU A 79 -8.66 -24.78 -2.81
C GLU A 79 -8.37 -23.75 -1.71
N THR A 80 -7.23 -23.89 -1.02
CA THR A 80 -6.89 -23.06 0.15
C THR A 80 -5.75 -22.06 -0.09
N TYR A 81 -5.05 -22.15 -1.22
CA TYR A 81 -3.89 -21.31 -1.52
C TYR A 81 -3.64 -21.19 -3.03
N LEU A 82 -2.83 -20.21 -3.40
CA LEU A 82 -2.21 -20.12 -4.72
C LEU A 82 -0.73 -20.46 -4.62
N VAL A 83 -0.18 -21.10 -5.65
CA VAL A 83 1.24 -21.47 -5.68
C VAL A 83 1.85 -21.22 -7.04
N LEU A 84 3.05 -20.66 -7.09
CA LEU A 84 3.87 -20.61 -8.30
C LEU A 84 4.76 -21.86 -8.35
N PRO A 85 4.50 -22.83 -9.25
CA PRO A 85 5.27 -24.07 -9.32
C PRO A 85 6.78 -23.81 -9.51
N PRO A 86 7.66 -24.68 -9.00
CA PRO A 86 9.10 -24.58 -9.28
C PRO A 86 9.42 -24.66 -10.78
N SER A 87 8.59 -25.36 -11.55
CA SER A 87 8.66 -25.48 -13.01
C SER A 87 8.15 -24.24 -13.76
N ALA A 88 7.54 -23.27 -13.08
CA ALA A 88 7.00 -22.08 -13.72
C ALA A 88 8.10 -21.20 -14.33
N CYS A 89 7.81 -20.63 -15.50
CA CYS A 89 8.74 -19.76 -16.21
C CYS A 89 8.80 -18.37 -15.56
N LEU A 90 9.90 -18.06 -14.86
CA LEU A 90 10.12 -16.77 -14.20
C LEU A 90 10.11 -15.57 -15.16
N ARG A 91 10.41 -15.79 -16.45
CA ARG A 91 10.28 -14.74 -17.47
C ARG A 91 8.84 -14.27 -17.64
N THR A 92 7.84 -15.14 -17.47
CA THR A 92 6.42 -14.71 -17.52
C THR A 92 6.11 -13.79 -16.34
N LEU A 93 6.55 -14.16 -15.13
CA LEU A 93 6.43 -13.33 -13.92
C LEU A 93 7.10 -11.96 -14.11
N GLN A 94 8.31 -11.92 -14.69
CA GLN A 94 9.02 -10.67 -15.00
C GLN A 94 8.24 -9.79 -15.97
N VAL A 95 7.77 -10.36 -17.09
CA VAL A 95 7.03 -9.60 -18.11
C VAL A 95 5.78 -8.96 -17.51
N VAL A 96 4.97 -9.71 -16.73
CA VAL A 96 3.77 -9.14 -16.11
C VAL A 96 4.12 -7.99 -15.16
N ARG A 97 5.15 -8.17 -14.32
CA ARG A 97 5.62 -7.11 -13.42
C ARG A 97 6.07 -5.87 -14.18
N ASP A 98 6.86 -6.04 -15.24
CA ASP A 98 7.42 -4.94 -16.01
C ASP A 98 6.34 -4.17 -16.76
N GLU A 99 5.30 -4.84 -17.25
CA GLU A 99 4.12 -4.19 -17.86
C GLU A 99 3.33 -3.36 -16.84
N ILE A 100 3.09 -3.88 -15.63
CA ILE A 100 2.43 -3.11 -14.55
C ILE A 100 3.28 -1.88 -14.21
N LEU A 101 4.60 -2.03 -14.09
CA LEU A 101 5.50 -0.91 -13.79
C LEU A 101 5.52 0.14 -14.91
N SER A 102 5.49 -0.30 -16.16
CA SER A 102 5.47 0.61 -17.32
C SER A 102 4.17 1.42 -17.33
N TYR A 103 3.04 0.76 -17.07
CA TYR A 103 1.75 1.41 -16.92
C TYR A 103 1.74 2.47 -15.80
N LEU A 104 2.30 2.14 -14.63
CA LEU A 104 2.39 3.07 -13.49
C LEU A 104 3.30 4.28 -13.74
N LYS A 105 4.25 4.19 -14.69
CA LYS A 105 5.12 5.31 -15.07
C LYS A 105 4.40 6.24 -16.04
N GLU A 106 3.72 5.68 -17.03
CA GLU A 106 2.93 6.43 -18.02
C GLU A 106 1.82 7.23 -17.32
N SER A 107 1.12 6.63 -16.34
CA SER A 107 0.05 7.32 -15.61
C SER A 107 0.50 8.47 -14.70
N LYS A 108 1.81 8.66 -14.50
CA LYS A 108 2.37 9.72 -13.63
C LYS A 108 2.90 10.93 -14.41
N GLN A 109 2.92 10.89 -15.73
CA GLN A 109 3.46 11.98 -16.56
C GLN A 109 2.45 13.08 -16.91
N ASP A 110 1.17 12.97 -16.53
CA ASP A 110 0.11 13.94 -16.87
C ASP A 110 -0.03 15.13 -15.91
N VAL A 111 1.02 15.52 -15.17
CA VAL A 111 0.97 16.74 -14.33
C VAL A 111 2.19 17.63 -14.59
N GLU A 112 2.15 18.36 -15.70
CA GLU A 112 2.92 19.60 -15.86
C GLU A 112 2.19 20.71 -15.08
N PRO A 113 2.76 21.29 -14.01
CA PRO A 113 2.20 22.48 -13.37
C PRO A 113 2.59 23.72 -14.17
N ASN A 114 2.04 23.88 -15.38
CA ASN A 114 2.27 25.06 -16.22
C ASN A 114 0.97 25.89 -16.39
N VAL A 115 0.34 26.25 -15.27
CA VAL A 115 -0.81 27.20 -15.25
C VAL A 115 -0.56 28.40 -14.30
N PHE A 116 0.66 28.61 -13.81
CA PHE A 116 0.98 29.73 -12.90
C PHE A 116 2.15 30.60 -13.39
N LEU A 117 2.14 30.97 -14.68
CA LEU A 117 3.13 31.89 -15.26
C LEU A 117 2.48 32.73 -16.38
N GLY A 118 1.38 33.42 -16.06
CA GLY A 118 0.70 34.29 -17.04
C GLY A 118 -0.16 35.40 -16.46
N LEU A 119 -0.25 35.56 -15.14
CA LEU A 119 -0.95 36.67 -14.49
C LEU A 119 -0.04 37.19 -13.38
N ILE A 120 0.25 38.51 -13.38
CA ILE A 120 1.27 39.26 -12.60
C ILE A 120 2.59 39.34 -13.40
N GLU A 121 3.08 40.46 -13.94
CA GLU A 121 2.80 41.89 -13.73
C GLU A 121 3.39 42.69 -14.92
N ASP A 122 2.65 43.66 -15.45
CA ASP A 122 3.22 44.80 -16.18
C ASP A 122 3.76 45.81 -15.15
N PRO A 123 5.07 46.13 -15.12
CA PRO A 123 5.62 47.11 -14.20
C PRO A 123 5.63 48.50 -14.85
N SER A 124 4.51 49.21 -14.79
CA SER A 124 4.53 50.66 -14.98
C SER A 124 3.30 51.32 -14.38
N SER A 125 3.39 51.75 -13.13
CA SER A 125 2.85 53.01 -12.62
C SER A 125 3.30 53.24 -11.19
N GLU A 126 4.14 54.26 -11.01
CA GLU A 126 4.50 54.84 -9.73
C GLU A 126 3.25 55.35 -9.01
N ASN A 127 3.12 55.06 -7.70
CA ASN A 127 2.73 56.12 -6.79
C ASN A 127 3.18 55.85 -5.35
N SER A 128 3.75 56.91 -4.79
CA SER A 128 4.26 57.04 -3.45
C SER A 128 3.12 57.27 -2.45
N PHE A 129 3.12 56.62 -1.29
CA PHE A 129 2.70 57.27 -0.04
C PHE A 129 3.15 56.53 1.23
N VAL A 130 4.17 57.12 1.88
CA VAL A 130 4.28 57.44 3.31
C VAL A 130 4.08 56.35 4.38
N SER A 131 5.19 56.03 5.06
CA SER A 131 5.30 55.47 6.41
C SER A 131 4.58 56.28 7.48
N ASN A 132 4.07 55.60 8.52
CA ASN A 132 3.92 55.97 9.94
C ASN A 132 2.88 55.01 10.56
N HIS A 133 2.90 54.53 11.80
CA HIS A 133 3.65 54.81 13.02
C HIS A 133 3.39 53.64 14.00
N ALA A 134 4.31 53.44 14.94
CA ALA A 134 4.31 52.42 15.98
C ALA A 134 3.26 52.59 17.10
N SER A 135 2.96 51.47 17.79
CA SER A 135 2.68 51.32 19.25
C SER A 135 2.05 49.93 19.51
N ASN A 136 2.72 48.96 20.14
CA ASN A 136 2.99 48.75 21.59
C ASN A 136 1.85 48.02 22.36
N VAL A 137 2.30 47.17 23.32
CA VAL A 137 1.60 46.65 24.54
C VAL A 137 0.66 45.46 24.31
N ASP A 138 0.65 44.33 25.04
CA ASP A 138 1.51 43.58 25.99
C ASP A 138 0.89 42.15 26.14
N PRO A 139 1.55 41.19 26.80
CA PRO A 139 1.10 39.81 26.99
C PRO A 139 0.34 39.59 28.32
N ILE A 140 -0.72 38.78 28.28
CA ILE A 140 -1.55 38.33 29.42
C ILE A 140 -2.03 36.91 29.04
N SER A 141 -2.00 35.85 29.87
CA SER A 141 -1.64 35.62 31.26
C SER A 141 -1.43 34.10 31.46
N SER A 142 -0.61 33.76 32.44
CA SER A 142 -0.52 32.46 33.11
C SER A 142 -1.74 32.19 33.99
N ASP A 143 -1.74 30.98 34.60
CA ASP A 143 -2.49 30.50 35.78
C ASP A 143 -3.43 29.33 35.42
N ASP A 144 -3.51 28.20 36.14
CA ASP A 144 -2.83 27.70 37.35
C ASP A 144 -3.23 26.22 37.53
N SER A 145 -2.33 25.43 38.15
CA SER A 145 -2.54 24.30 39.08
C SER A 145 -3.72 23.32 38.92
N SER A 146 -3.57 21.99 38.91
CA SER A 146 -3.04 21.04 39.91
C SER A 146 -4.19 20.04 40.20
N ASP A 147 -3.91 18.72 40.24
CA ASP A 147 -4.14 17.89 41.43
C ASP A 147 -4.05 16.39 41.11
N SER A 148 -3.39 15.73 42.05
CA SER A 148 -3.08 14.33 42.31
C SER A 148 -4.32 13.44 42.49
N THR A 149 -4.17 12.13 42.31
CA THR A 149 -4.37 11.14 43.39
C THR A 149 -4.10 9.70 42.92
N GLU A 150 -3.34 8.99 43.76
CA GLU A 150 -3.15 7.55 43.80
C GLU A 150 -4.45 6.82 44.19
N SER A 151 -4.60 5.56 43.76
CA SER A 151 -4.96 4.48 44.69
C SER A 151 -4.82 3.12 44.04
N GLU A 152 -4.07 2.29 44.77
CA GLU A 152 -4.01 0.84 44.69
C GLU A 152 -5.36 0.24 45.08
N ASN A 153 -5.73 -0.90 44.49
CA ASN A 153 -6.35 -1.94 45.29
C ASN A 153 -6.19 -3.32 44.65
N GLU A 154 -5.54 -4.18 45.42
CA GLU A 154 -5.48 -5.62 45.26
C GLU A 154 -6.85 -6.24 45.55
N THR A 155 -7.20 -7.32 44.87
CA THR A 155 -8.07 -8.35 45.46
C THR A 155 -7.77 -9.69 44.82
N GLU A 156 -7.22 -10.54 45.68
CA GLU A 156 -7.00 -11.97 45.52
C GLU A 156 -8.34 -12.72 45.63
N THR A 157 -8.59 -13.74 44.79
CA THR A 157 -9.27 -15.00 45.18
C THR A 157 -9.27 -16.03 44.04
N SER A 158 -8.37 -16.99 44.19
CA SER A 158 -8.58 -18.45 44.10
C SER A 158 -9.47 -19.08 42.99
N ASN A 159 -8.78 -19.94 42.22
CA ASN A 159 -9.14 -21.30 41.81
C ASN A 159 -10.27 -21.50 40.77
N VAL A 160 -9.95 -22.07 39.60
CA VAL A 160 -10.03 -23.53 39.33
C VAL A 160 -9.32 -23.86 38.00
N SER A 161 -8.49 -24.89 38.06
CA SER A 161 -7.85 -25.68 36.99
C SER A 161 -8.63 -25.78 35.67
N HIS A 162 -7.96 -25.62 34.53
CA HIS A 162 -7.94 -26.59 33.41
C HIS A 162 -6.94 -26.15 32.32
N GLY A 163 -5.93 -26.99 32.08
CA GLY A 163 -5.33 -27.19 30.75
C GLY A 163 -4.62 -26.02 30.08
N ALA A 164 -3.38 -25.73 30.51
CA ALA A 164 -2.44 -24.97 29.70
C ALA A 164 -2.02 -25.79 28.46
N ILE A 165 -2.56 -25.43 27.29
CA ILE A 165 -1.89 -25.66 26.00
C ILE A 165 -1.41 -24.29 25.54
N PRO A 166 -0.10 -24.00 25.54
CA PRO A 166 0.39 -22.79 24.90
C PRO A 166 0.14 -22.94 23.39
N LYS A 167 -0.85 -22.21 22.88
CA LYS A 167 -0.96 -21.95 21.44
C LYS A 167 0.23 -21.10 21.04
N ILE A 168 1.28 -21.80 20.65
CA ILE A 168 2.43 -21.28 19.93
C ILE A 168 1.92 -20.46 18.75
N LEU A 169 2.16 -19.15 18.83
CA LEU A 169 2.53 -18.27 17.73
C LEU A 169 1.77 -18.51 16.42
N VAL A 170 0.48 -18.14 16.37
CA VAL A 170 -0.21 -17.97 15.10
C VAL A 170 0.27 -16.67 14.47
N GLY A 171 1.25 -16.81 13.59
CA GLY A 171 1.50 -15.88 12.51
C GLY A 171 2.16 -14.59 12.96
N ILE A 172 3.48 -14.66 13.13
CA ILE A 172 4.37 -13.57 12.73
C ILE A 172 3.75 -12.91 11.52
N VAL A 173 3.35 -11.66 11.71
CA VAL A 173 3.11 -10.70 10.65
C VAL A 173 4.20 -10.95 9.63
N TYR A 174 3.85 -11.54 8.48
CA TYR A 174 4.72 -11.53 7.31
C TYR A 174 4.78 -10.06 6.87
N PHE A 175 5.51 -9.29 7.66
CA PHE A 175 6.03 -8.00 7.33
C PHE A 175 6.86 -8.25 6.07
N ILE A 176 6.74 -7.34 5.12
CA ILE A 176 7.25 -7.44 3.75
C ILE A 176 6.21 -8.04 2.77
N LEU A 177 4.98 -7.48 2.84
CA LEU A 177 4.46 -6.65 1.75
C LEU A 177 4.84 -5.18 1.93
#